data_AF-A0A1A8W453-F1
#
_entry.id   AF-A0A1A8W453-F1
#
_cell.length_a   1.000
_cell.length_b   1.000
_cell.length_c   1.000
_cell.angle_alpha   90.00
_cell.angle_beta   90.00
_cell.angle_gamma   90.00
#
_symmetry.space_group_name_H-M   'P 1'
#
loop_
_entity.id
_entity.type
_entity.pdbx_description
1 polymer ?
#
loop_
_entity_poly.entity_id
_entity_poly.type
_entity_poly.pdbx_seq_one_letter_code
_entity_poly.pdbx_strand_id
1 'polypeptide(L)'
;MAGGGALNNLFPGYKDKIWMKLPYQLRVHLIKSWNKDFEKNIYKAKLKNNKIKNLNYYILDRFKPSDSYKNSHTDYKRQICRGTLEEGCDFFLPDKKRQDRLKNHLEPYTEEENEERKKYKYLNLKYYILFALGFSIIHNSMQARPVAWCMDAEPPHTPHYPFWFKSMFHSHDIPSVRRGFEVYRQICATCHSMEQLQFRSLVNEVYPEKRVKQIAASYDIEDGPDDKGEMFTRPGILTDSFPKPYPNEEAARYANGGAAPPDLSVITTARHNGPDYIFSLLTCYRDPPEGVVLRPGLYYNTYFAGGSISMPPPLQDDMIEYEDGTPCNVSQMAKDVVNFLTWAAEPTHDERKLTGLKLVSGAFVAMVLMTVWQRFFWTIYATRRIDFGKIKYL
;
A
#
# COMPACT_ATOMS: atom_id res chain seq x y z
N MET A 1 58.09 -33.63 9.47
CA MET A 1 57.86 -35.07 9.73
C MET A 1 56.36 -35.33 9.81
N ALA A 2 55.71 -35.60 8.67
CA ALA A 2 54.27 -35.81 8.58
C ALA A 2 53.83 -37.29 8.75
N GLY A 3 54.70 -38.15 9.29
CA GLY A 3 54.41 -39.59 9.50
C GLY A 3 54.20 -40.00 10.97
N GLY A 4 54.27 -39.08 11.92
CA GLY A 4 54.31 -39.42 13.35
C GLY A 4 52.95 -39.69 14.02
N GLY A 5 51.84 -39.27 13.41
CA GLY A 5 50.50 -39.40 14.00
C GLY A 5 49.92 -40.81 13.86
N ALA A 6 49.99 -41.41 12.67
CA ALA A 6 49.45 -42.74 12.41
C ALA A 6 50.15 -43.84 13.24
N LEU A 7 51.47 -43.73 13.39
CA LEU A 7 52.27 -44.67 14.20
C LEU A 7 52.00 -44.56 15.70
N ASN A 8 51.59 -43.39 16.20
CA ASN A 8 51.24 -43.21 17.61
C ASN A 8 49.86 -43.78 17.94
N ASN A 9 48.96 -43.84 16.95
CA ASN A 9 47.65 -44.50 17.10
C ASN A 9 47.80 -46.03 17.12
N LEU A 10 48.72 -46.58 16.33
CA LEU A 10 49.02 -48.03 16.30
C LEU A 10 49.83 -48.49 17.52
N PHE A 11 50.76 -47.66 17.98
CA PHE A 11 51.57 -47.93 19.17
C PHE A 11 51.55 -46.71 20.10
N PRO A 12 50.59 -46.67 21.04
CA PRO A 12 50.49 -45.56 21.98
C PRO A 12 51.81 -45.36 22.74
N GLY A 13 52.36 -44.16 22.64
CA GLY A 13 53.60 -43.77 23.32
C GLY A 13 54.88 -44.39 22.74
N TYR A 14 54.88 -44.87 21.48
CA TYR A 14 56.08 -45.52 20.90
C TYR A 14 57.30 -44.60 20.91
N LYS A 15 57.10 -43.28 20.72
CA LYS A 15 58.19 -42.29 20.78
C LYS A 15 58.82 -42.23 22.16
N ASP A 16 58.01 -42.25 23.22
CA ASP A 16 58.50 -42.24 24.60
C ASP A 16 59.22 -43.54 24.93
N LYS A 17 58.72 -44.67 24.43
CA LYS A 17 59.37 -45.98 24.58
C LYS A 17 60.73 -46.03 23.86
N ILE A 18 60.82 -45.51 22.63
CA ILE A 18 62.08 -45.39 21.88
C ILE A 18 63.03 -44.42 22.60
N TRP A 19 62.50 -43.29 23.08
CA TRP A 19 63.27 -42.30 23.82
C TRP A 19 63.88 -42.90 25.08
N MET A 20 63.11 -43.66 25.86
CA MET A 20 63.59 -44.32 27.08
C MET A 20 64.65 -45.38 26.81
N LYS A 21 64.64 -46.02 25.63
CA LYS A 21 65.67 -46.98 25.22
C LYS A 21 66.99 -46.34 24.79
N LEU A 22 67.04 -45.03 24.54
CA LEU A 22 68.28 -44.35 24.19
C LEU A 22 69.20 -44.21 25.42
N PRO A 23 70.53 -44.39 25.26
CA PRO A 23 71.49 -44.17 26.32
C PRO A 23 71.31 -42.78 26.96
N TYR A 24 71.41 -42.71 28.29
CA TYR A 24 71.17 -41.46 29.04
C TYR A 24 72.03 -40.29 28.54
N GLN A 25 73.31 -40.52 28.25
CA GLN A 25 74.21 -39.49 27.74
C GLN A 25 73.75 -38.92 26.38
N LEU A 26 73.22 -39.78 25.50
CA LEU A 26 72.70 -39.36 24.20
C LEU A 26 71.43 -38.52 24.37
N ARG A 27 70.53 -38.90 25.28
CA ARG A 27 69.32 -38.12 25.60
C ARG A 27 69.66 -36.73 26.15
N VAL A 28 70.60 -36.65 27.10
CA VAL A 28 71.04 -35.36 27.66
C VAL A 28 71.69 -34.48 26.60
N HIS A 29 72.50 -35.07 25.72
CA HIS A 29 73.09 -34.34 24.59
C HIS A 29 72.02 -33.79 23.64
N LEU A 30 71.05 -34.62 23.24
CA LEU A 30 69.95 -34.20 22.37
C LEU A 30 69.08 -33.11 23.02
N ILE A 31 68.71 -33.25 24.29
CA ILE A 31 67.96 -32.22 25.02
C ILE A 31 68.73 -30.90 25.05
N LYS A 32 70.02 -30.93 25.39
CA LYS A 32 70.86 -29.72 25.43
C LYS A 32 71.01 -29.09 24.05
N SER A 33 71.17 -29.91 23.01
CA SER A 33 71.24 -29.43 21.63
C SER A 33 69.93 -28.77 21.21
N TRP A 34 68.79 -29.41 21.48
CA TRP A 34 67.47 -28.89 21.14
C TRP A 34 67.12 -27.63 21.93
N ASN A 35 67.45 -27.56 23.22
CA ASN A 35 67.24 -26.37 24.03
C ASN A 35 68.12 -25.21 23.55
N LYS A 36 69.40 -25.47 23.22
CA LYS A 36 70.28 -24.44 22.63
C LYS A 36 69.74 -23.95 21.28
N ASP A 37 69.26 -24.84 20.42
CA ASP A 37 68.65 -24.44 19.16
C ASP A 37 67.34 -23.67 19.37
N PHE A 38 66.53 -24.08 20.35
CA PHE A 38 65.30 -23.37 20.72
C PHE A 38 65.58 -21.97 21.24
N GLU A 39 66.49 -21.81 22.21
CA GLU A 39 66.90 -20.51 22.73
C GLU A 39 67.52 -19.64 21.63
N LYS A 40 68.40 -20.19 20.80
CA LYS A 40 68.98 -19.49 19.64
C LYS A 40 67.88 -19.01 18.68
N ASN A 41 66.82 -19.79 18.49
CA ASN A 41 65.67 -19.38 17.67
C ASN A 41 64.80 -18.32 18.36
N ILE A 42 64.64 -18.35 19.70
CA ILE A 42 63.99 -17.28 20.47
C ILE A 42 64.78 -15.97 20.37
N TYR A 43 66.10 -16.01 20.51
CA TYR A 43 66.95 -14.83 20.37
C TYR A 43 66.93 -14.28 18.94
N LYS A 44 66.90 -15.15 17.92
CA LYS A 44 66.63 -14.74 16.52
C LYS A 44 65.24 -14.10 16.37
N ALA A 45 64.24 -14.54 17.14
CA ALA A 45 62.93 -13.89 17.17
C ALA A 45 62.97 -12.52 17.85
N LYS A 46 63.75 -12.32 18.93
CA LYS A 46 64.03 -10.97 19.51
C LYS A 46 64.77 -10.05 18.52
N LEU A 47 65.64 -10.60 17.66
CA LEU A 47 66.27 -9.88 16.54
C LEU A 47 65.30 -9.46 15.42
N LYS A 48 64.03 -9.91 15.42
CA LYS A 48 62.95 -9.27 14.64
C LYS A 48 62.58 -7.86 15.13
N ASN A 49 63.38 -7.25 16.02
CA ASN A 49 63.42 -5.80 16.21
C ASN A 49 63.53 -5.05 14.86
N ASN A 50 64.22 -5.62 13.87
CA ASN A 50 64.29 -5.01 12.53
C ASN A 50 62.93 -4.88 11.85
N LYS A 51 61.98 -5.80 12.07
CA LYS A 51 60.63 -5.67 11.52
C LYS A 51 59.85 -4.53 12.20
N ILE A 52 60.00 -4.36 13.51
CA ILE A 52 59.38 -3.27 14.27
C ILE A 52 60.02 -1.92 13.91
N LYS A 53 61.35 -1.87 13.78
CA LYS A 53 62.08 -0.67 13.30
C LYS A 53 61.66 -0.29 11.89
N ASN A 54 61.57 -1.27 10.99
CA ASN A 54 61.12 -1.03 9.62
C ASN A 54 59.65 -0.60 9.58
N LEU A 55 58.77 -1.19 10.41
CA LEU A 55 57.38 -0.75 10.53
C LEU A 55 57.28 0.70 11.02
N ASN A 56 58.07 1.07 12.04
CA ASN A 56 58.12 2.45 12.53
C ASN A 56 58.61 3.40 11.44
N TYR A 57 59.79 3.15 10.88
CA TYR A 57 60.42 4.07 9.93
C TYR A 57 59.67 4.20 8.60
N TYR A 58 59.24 3.09 8.00
CA TYR A 58 58.60 3.12 6.68
C TYR A 58 57.12 3.46 6.71
N ILE A 59 56.43 3.15 7.82
CA ILE A 59 54.97 3.32 7.92
C ILE A 59 54.62 4.34 9.00
N LEU A 60 54.89 4.04 10.28
CA LEU A 60 54.33 4.84 11.38
C LEU A 60 54.87 6.27 11.46
N ASP A 61 56.14 6.51 11.12
CA ASP A 61 56.73 7.85 11.13
C ASP A 61 56.15 8.73 10.01
N ARG A 62 55.78 8.14 8.86
CA ARG A 62 55.10 8.85 7.76
C ARG A 62 53.65 9.16 8.09
N PHE A 63 53.00 8.27 8.84
CA PHE A 63 51.61 8.43 9.29
C PHE A 63 51.51 9.06 10.68
N LYS A 64 52.62 9.53 11.26
CA LYS A 64 52.62 10.18 12.57
C LYS A 64 51.83 11.48 12.46
N PRO A 65 50.73 11.66 13.21
CA PRO A 65 49.93 12.86 13.13
C PRO A 65 50.77 14.10 13.46
N SER A 66 50.48 15.22 12.78
CA SER A 66 51.06 16.50 13.15
C SER A 66 50.51 16.94 14.51
N ASP A 67 51.30 17.73 15.24
CA ASP A 67 50.87 18.26 16.54
C ASP A 67 49.70 19.27 16.44
N SER A 68 49.34 19.70 15.22
CA SER A 68 48.23 20.62 14.96
C SER A 68 46.88 20.12 15.46
N TYR A 69 46.69 18.79 15.51
CA TYR A 69 45.43 18.15 15.94
C TYR A 69 45.63 17.28 17.19
N LYS A 70 46.69 17.56 17.97
CA LYS A 70 46.91 16.88 19.24
C LYS A 70 45.75 17.18 20.19
N ASN A 71 45.45 16.24 21.09
CA ASN A 71 44.49 16.46 22.17
C ASN A 71 44.80 17.78 22.91
N SER A 72 43.79 18.65 22.99
CA SER A 72 43.88 19.97 23.62
C SER A 72 43.97 19.95 25.15
N HIS A 73 43.80 18.78 25.76
CA HIS A 73 43.78 18.60 27.20
C HIS A 73 44.97 17.76 27.69
N THR A 74 45.35 17.99 28.95
CA THR A 74 46.32 17.17 29.68
C THR A 74 45.57 16.22 30.61
N ASP A 75 46.12 15.03 30.87
CA ASP A 75 45.52 14.09 31.81
C ASP A 75 45.51 14.64 33.25
N TYR A 76 44.46 14.31 34.01
CA TYR A 76 44.25 14.84 35.36
C TYR A 76 45.40 14.49 36.32
N LYS A 77 45.99 13.29 36.20
CA LYS A 77 47.14 12.89 37.05
C LYS A 77 48.33 13.80 36.82
N ARG A 78 48.64 14.13 35.56
CA ARG A 78 49.70 15.09 35.21
C ARG A 78 49.34 16.52 35.61
N GLN A 79 48.07 16.92 35.56
CA GLN A 79 47.62 18.23 36.07
C GLN A 79 47.79 18.33 37.60
N ILE A 80 47.49 17.27 38.36
CA ILE A 80 47.73 17.20 39.82
C ILE A 80 49.22 17.38 40.13
N CYS A 81 50.10 16.62 39.48
CA CYS A 81 51.54 16.76 39.69
C CYS A 81 52.09 18.15 39.32
N ARG A 82 51.41 18.88 38.44
CA ARG A 82 51.74 20.26 38.05
C ARG A 82 51.11 21.32 38.97
N GLY A 83 50.17 20.94 39.83
CA GLY A 83 49.37 21.88 40.62
C GLY A 83 48.43 22.75 39.77
N THR A 84 47.99 22.26 38.60
CA THR A 84 47.11 23.01 37.68
C THR A 84 45.72 22.38 37.53
N LEU A 85 45.38 21.38 38.35
CA LEU A 85 44.04 20.80 38.33
C LEU A 85 43.08 21.72 39.09
N GLU A 86 42.01 22.15 38.42
CA GLU A 86 40.87 22.82 39.04
C GLU A 86 39.70 21.84 39.09
N GLU A 87 39.03 21.73 40.24
CA GLU A 87 37.89 20.84 40.47
C GLU A 87 36.65 21.66 40.82
N GLY A 88 35.46 21.21 40.38
CA GLY A 88 34.18 21.85 40.64
C GLY A 88 33.65 22.70 39.47
N CYS A 89 32.63 23.52 39.75
CA CYS A 89 31.98 24.40 38.76
C CYS A 89 31.33 23.64 37.58
N ASP A 90 30.43 22.69 37.89
CA ASP A 90 29.67 21.90 36.89
C ASP A 90 28.80 22.78 35.95
N PHE A 91 28.50 24.00 36.38
CA PHE A 91 27.88 25.04 35.57
C PHE A 91 28.84 26.23 35.48
N PHE A 92 28.81 26.94 34.35
CA PHE A 92 29.57 28.19 34.19
C PHE A 92 28.62 29.37 33.96
N LEU A 93 29.07 30.56 34.32
CA LEU A 93 28.34 31.81 34.07
C LEU A 93 28.95 32.46 32.83
N PRO A 94 28.23 32.53 31.70
CA PRO A 94 28.81 32.98 30.43
C PRO A 94 29.15 34.48 30.44
N ASP A 95 28.33 35.29 31.09
CA ASP A 95 28.44 36.75 31.06
C ASP A 95 29.13 37.27 32.32
N LYS A 96 30.02 38.25 32.15
CA LYS A 96 30.68 38.94 33.26
C LYS A 96 29.68 39.55 34.26
N LYS A 97 28.60 40.14 33.75
CA LYS A 97 27.49 40.67 34.57
C LYS A 97 26.92 39.61 35.52
N ARG A 98 26.81 38.35 35.07
CA ARG A 98 26.29 37.22 35.86
C ARG A 98 27.33 36.71 36.85
N GLN A 99 28.60 36.65 36.44
CA GLN A 99 29.73 36.25 37.29
C GLN A 99 29.90 37.19 38.51
N ASP A 100 29.75 38.49 38.30
CA ASP A 100 30.01 39.50 39.33
C ASP A 100 28.79 39.81 40.21
N ARG A 101 27.63 39.17 40.02
CA ARG A 101 26.40 39.44 40.82
C ARG A 101 26.59 39.29 42.32
N LEU A 102 27.33 38.26 42.73
CA LEU A 102 27.61 37.99 44.14
C LEU A 102 28.66 38.93 44.73
N LYS A 103 29.48 39.56 43.89
CA LYS A 103 30.46 40.58 44.30
C LYS A 103 29.83 41.97 44.39
N ASN A 104 28.86 42.26 43.51
CA ASN A 104 28.10 43.50 43.57
C ASN A 104 26.98 43.38 44.61
N HIS A 105 27.30 43.70 45.86
CA HIS A 105 26.35 43.65 46.97
C HIS A 105 25.26 44.73 46.93
N LEU A 106 25.43 45.78 46.13
CA LEU A 106 24.48 46.90 46.03
C LEU A 106 23.42 46.62 44.97
N GLU A 107 23.83 46.22 43.77
CA GLU A 107 22.93 45.98 42.63
C GLU A 107 23.25 44.67 41.91
N PRO A 108 22.89 43.50 42.47
CA PRO A 108 23.09 42.21 41.81
C PRO A 108 22.31 42.05 40.50
N TYR A 109 21.25 42.85 40.32
CA TYR A 109 20.39 42.88 39.14
C TYR A 109 20.08 44.34 38.83
N THR A 110 20.03 44.68 37.55
CA THR A 110 19.58 46.02 37.11
C THR A 110 18.08 46.15 37.33
N GLU A 111 17.58 47.39 37.44
CA GLU A 111 16.14 47.65 37.62
C GLU A 111 15.28 46.97 36.55
N GLU A 112 15.70 47.03 35.28
CA GLU A 112 15.03 46.32 34.18
C GLU A 112 14.98 44.80 34.38
N GLU A 113 16.08 44.18 34.83
CA GLU A 113 16.13 42.74 35.11
C GLU A 113 15.23 42.38 36.30
N ASN A 114 15.14 43.26 37.30
CA ASN A 114 14.23 43.08 38.42
C ASN A 114 12.77 43.17 37.98
N GLU A 115 12.41 44.10 37.09
CA GLU A 115 11.07 44.18 36.50
C GLU A 115 10.71 42.94 35.68
N GLU A 116 11.65 42.39 34.92
CA GLU A 116 11.42 41.12 34.21
C GLU A 116 11.27 39.93 35.16
N ARG A 117 12.13 39.81 36.17
CA ARG A 117 12.05 38.74 37.17
C ARG A 117 10.75 38.78 37.96
N LYS A 118 10.21 39.98 38.23
CA LYS A 118 8.90 40.14 38.89
C LYS A 118 7.77 39.45 38.13
N LYS A 119 7.87 39.29 36.81
CA LYS A 119 6.88 38.58 35.98
C LYS A 119 6.83 37.07 36.24
N TYR A 120 7.92 36.47 36.73
CA TYR A 120 8.09 35.02 36.89
C TYR A 120 8.14 34.56 38.36
N LYS A 121 7.49 35.30 39.28
CA LYS A 121 7.42 34.92 40.70
C LYS A 121 6.64 33.62 40.93
N TYR A 122 5.64 33.35 40.09
CA TYR A 122 4.80 32.17 40.17
C TYR A 122 4.77 31.44 38.82
N LEU A 123 4.61 30.13 38.87
CA LEU A 123 4.35 29.34 37.66
C LEU A 123 2.97 29.70 37.10
N ASN A 124 2.89 29.91 35.80
CA ASN A 124 1.64 30.28 35.15
C ASN A 124 0.84 29.03 34.76
N LEU A 125 -0.05 28.62 35.65
CA LEU A 125 -0.89 27.43 35.46
C LEU A 125 -1.79 27.54 34.22
N LYS A 126 -2.23 28.75 33.85
CA LYS A 126 -3.04 28.99 32.65
C LYS A 126 -2.27 28.61 31.38
N TYR A 127 -1.02 29.05 31.23
CA TYR A 127 -0.20 28.66 30.07
C TYR A 127 0.08 27.16 30.05
N TYR A 128 0.35 26.56 31.21
CA TYR A 128 0.54 25.11 31.30
C TYR A 128 -0.69 24.34 30.82
N ILE A 129 -1.87 24.68 31.34
CA ILE A 129 -3.13 24.02 30.96
C ILE A 129 -3.40 24.20 29.46
N LEU A 130 -3.30 25.43 28.94
CA LEU A 130 -3.55 25.71 27.52
C LEU A 130 -2.59 24.91 26.61
N PHE A 131 -1.31 24.86 26.96
CA PHE A 131 -0.33 24.09 26.20
C PHE A 131 -0.59 22.58 26.28
N ALA A 132 -0.86 22.05 27.48
CA ALA A 132 -1.14 20.64 27.68
C ALA A 132 -2.41 20.19 26.94
N LEU A 133 -3.48 20.99 26.95
CA LEU A 133 -4.72 20.70 26.23
C LEU A 133 -4.49 20.72 24.72
N GLY A 134 -3.84 21.78 24.20
CA GLY A 134 -3.52 21.89 22.79
C GLY A 134 -2.65 20.72 22.30
N PHE A 135 -1.60 20.38 23.06
CA PHE A 135 -0.76 19.23 22.75
C PHE A 135 -1.53 17.91 22.81
N SER A 136 -2.39 17.71 23.81
CA SER A 136 -3.18 16.48 23.94
C SER A 136 -4.15 16.28 22.78
N ILE A 137 -4.79 17.36 22.33
CA ILE A 137 -5.71 17.31 21.17
C ILE A 137 -4.94 16.90 19.90
N ILE A 138 -3.78 17.52 19.65
CA ILE A 138 -2.95 17.21 18.48
C ILE A 138 -2.38 15.78 18.58
N HIS A 139 -1.90 15.39 19.75
CA HIS A 139 -1.34 14.06 19.95
C HIS A 139 -2.40 12.98 19.72
N ASN A 140 -3.59 13.14 20.30
CA ASN A 140 -4.67 12.17 20.16
C ASN A 140 -5.19 12.09 18.72
N SER A 141 -5.24 13.20 17.98
CA SER A 141 -5.64 13.18 16.57
C SER A 141 -4.60 12.48 15.68
N MET A 142 -3.30 12.64 15.99
CA MET A 142 -2.23 11.94 15.28
C MET A 142 -2.08 10.46 15.68
N GLN A 143 -2.57 10.06 16.86
CA GLN A 143 -2.52 8.68 17.38
C GLN A 143 -3.84 7.92 17.18
N ALA A 144 -4.64 8.30 16.18
CA ALA A 144 -5.89 7.59 15.88
C ALA A 144 -5.61 6.10 15.61
N ARG A 145 -6.36 5.22 16.29
CA ARG A 145 -6.31 3.77 16.07
C ARG A 145 -7.65 3.30 15.51
N PRO A 146 -7.66 2.32 14.58
CA PRO A 146 -8.90 1.76 14.08
C PRO A 146 -9.64 1.03 15.21
N VAL A 147 -10.95 1.26 15.29
CA VAL A 147 -11.87 0.53 16.17
C VAL A 147 -12.85 -0.22 15.27
N ALA A 148 -12.98 -1.53 15.49
CA ALA A 148 -13.96 -2.33 14.75
C ALA A 148 -15.38 -1.92 15.17
N TRP A 149 -16.24 -1.68 14.18
CA TRP A 149 -17.65 -1.40 14.38
C TRP A 149 -18.45 -2.53 13.72
N CYS A 150 -19.13 -3.34 14.53
CA CYS A 150 -19.95 -4.46 14.06
C CYS A 150 -21.40 -4.13 14.40
N MET A 151 -22.13 -3.50 13.48
CA MET A 151 -23.59 -3.43 13.56
C MET A 151 -24.14 -4.50 12.63
N ASP A 152 -24.84 -5.49 13.19
CA ASP A 152 -25.46 -6.58 12.43
C ASP A 152 -26.56 -6.11 11.45
N ALA A 153 -26.93 -4.83 11.51
CA ALA A 153 -27.94 -4.22 10.64
C ALA A 153 -27.39 -3.83 9.25
N GLU A 154 -26.09 -3.55 9.13
CA GLU A 154 -25.49 -3.07 7.88
C GLU A 154 -24.49 -4.09 7.33
N PRO A 155 -24.64 -4.54 6.07
CA PRO A 155 -23.68 -5.45 5.48
C PRO A 155 -22.29 -4.77 5.41
N PRO A 156 -21.20 -5.54 5.50
CA PRO A 156 -19.86 -5.00 5.35
C PRO A 156 -19.72 -4.27 4.02
N HIS A 157 -18.98 -3.16 4.01
CA HIS A 157 -18.68 -2.45 2.78
C HIS A 157 -17.94 -3.37 1.80
N THR A 158 -18.36 -3.34 0.55
CA THR A 158 -17.76 -4.12 -0.53
C THR A 158 -16.33 -3.63 -0.79
N PRO A 159 -15.35 -4.54 -0.96
CA PRO A 159 -14.01 -4.17 -1.38
C PRO A 159 -14.05 -3.45 -2.73
N HIS A 160 -13.08 -2.56 -2.96
CA HIS A 160 -12.94 -1.90 -4.25
C HIS A 160 -12.18 -2.81 -5.23
N TYR A 161 -12.90 -3.53 -6.10
CA TYR A 161 -12.25 -4.40 -7.10
C TYR A 161 -11.73 -3.58 -8.27
N PRO A 162 -10.53 -3.90 -8.80
CA PRO A 162 -9.90 -3.15 -9.89
C PRO A 162 -10.45 -3.57 -11.26
N PHE A 163 -11.76 -3.38 -11.50
CA PHE A 163 -12.35 -3.61 -12.82
C PHE A 163 -11.70 -2.72 -13.89
N TRP A 164 -11.46 -3.29 -15.08
CA TRP A 164 -10.76 -2.61 -16.18
C TRP A 164 -11.42 -1.28 -16.53
N PHE A 165 -12.75 -1.28 -16.67
CA PHE A 165 -13.56 -0.12 -17.03
C PHE A 165 -13.62 0.97 -15.94
N LYS A 166 -13.11 0.77 -14.73
CA LYS A 166 -13.18 1.82 -13.68
C LYS A 166 -12.21 2.97 -13.91
N SER A 167 -11.08 2.71 -14.56
CA SER A 167 -10.10 3.75 -14.86
C SER A 167 -10.68 4.80 -15.80
N MET A 168 -10.35 6.07 -15.60
CA MET A 168 -10.83 7.17 -16.46
C MET A 168 -10.40 7.02 -17.93
N PHE A 169 -9.32 6.29 -18.19
CA PHE A 169 -8.74 6.11 -19.53
C PHE A 169 -9.05 4.75 -20.16
N HIS A 170 -9.80 3.89 -19.48
CA HIS A 170 -10.14 2.56 -20.00
C HIS A 170 -11.60 2.49 -20.45
N SER A 171 -11.78 1.87 -21.61
CA SER A 171 -13.06 1.41 -22.14
C SER A 171 -13.54 0.13 -21.45
N HIS A 172 -14.67 -0.41 -21.87
CA HIS A 172 -15.04 -1.79 -21.53
C HIS A 172 -14.06 -2.81 -22.15
N ASP A 173 -13.88 -3.91 -21.43
CA ASP A 173 -13.17 -5.10 -21.92
C ASP A 173 -14.16 -5.96 -22.71
N ILE A 174 -14.31 -5.69 -24.01
CA ILE A 174 -15.30 -6.34 -24.89
C ILE A 174 -15.21 -7.88 -24.87
N PRO A 175 -14.02 -8.51 -24.89
CA PRO A 175 -13.92 -9.96 -24.66
C PRO A 175 -14.57 -10.44 -23.36
N SER A 176 -14.41 -9.71 -22.26
CA SER A 176 -15.07 -10.04 -20.98
C SER A 176 -16.57 -9.77 -21.02
N VAL A 177 -17.03 -8.72 -21.72
CA VAL A 177 -18.45 -8.45 -21.95
C VAL A 177 -19.12 -9.57 -22.76
N ARG A 178 -18.45 -10.12 -23.79
CA ARG A 178 -18.95 -11.29 -24.56
C ARG A 178 -19.16 -12.50 -23.67
N ARG A 179 -18.14 -12.87 -22.89
CA ARG A 179 -18.22 -13.96 -21.93
C ARG A 179 -19.29 -13.71 -20.87
N GLY A 180 -19.45 -12.46 -20.44
CA GLY A 180 -20.49 -12.06 -19.51
C GLY A 180 -21.90 -12.21 -20.06
N PHE A 181 -22.09 -11.92 -21.34
CA PHE A 181 -23.35 -12.18 -22.04
C PHE A 181 -23.65 -13.69 -22.14
N GLU A 182 -22.62 -14.53 -22.35
CA GLU A 182 -22.77 -15.99 -22.31
C GLU A 182 -23.22 -16.48 -20.93
N VAL A 183 -22.61 -15.98 -19.86
CA VAL A 183 -23.03 -16.26 -18.47
C VAL A 183 -24.46 -15.80 -18.23
N TYR A 184 -24.82 -14.58 -18.63
CA TYR A 184 -26.18 -14.06 -18.49
C TYR A 184 -27.18 -14.96 -19.22
N ARG A 185 -26.93 -15.27 -20.49
CA ARG A 185 -27.85 -16.06 -21.31
C ARG A 185 -28.05 -17.49 -20.78
N GLN A 186 -26.99 -18.14 -20.32
CA GLN A 186 -27.04 -19.56 -19.92
C GLN A 186 -27.51 -19.75 -18.47
N ILE A 187 -27.22 -18.79 -17.60
CA ILE A 187 -27.50 -18.92 -16.16
C ILE A 187 -28.60 -17.94 -15.75
N CYS A 188 -28.37 -16.63 -15.91
CA CYS A 188 -29.21 -15.60 -15.32
C CYS A 188 -30.56 -15.41 -16.03
N ALA A 189 -30.59 -15.53 -17.36
CA ALA A 189 -31.77 -15.26 -18.20
C ALA A 189 -32.95 -16.21 -17.93
N THR A 190 -32.71 -17.31 -17.20
CA THR A 190 -33.75 -18.23 -16.74
C THR A 190 -34.67 -17.62 -15.69
N CYS A 191 -34.16 -16.66 -14.89
CA CYS A 191 -34.90 -16.05 -13.79
C CYS A 191 -34.92 -14.52 -13.83
N HIS A 192 -33.93 -13.91 -14.47
CA HIS A 192 -33.79 -12.46 -14.55
C HIS A 192 -34.16 -11.94 -15.93
N SER A 193 -35.00 -10.90 -15.95
CA SER A 193 -35.27 -10.13 -17.16
C SER A 193 -34.14 -9.12 -17.43
N MET A 194 -34.08 -8.65 -18.67
CA MET A 194 -33.27 -7.50 -19.08
C MET A 194 -34.02 -6.75 -20.17
N GLU A 195 -35.05 -6.03 -19.74
CA GLU A 195 -36.06 -5.45 -20.64
C GLU A 195 -35.57 -4.24 -21.45
N GLN A 196 -34.55 -3.53 -20.96
CA GLN A 196 -34.09 -2.30 -21.62
C GLN A 196 -33.09 -2.54 -22.74
N LEU A 197 -32.65 -3.79 -22.95
CA LEU A 197 -31.76 -4.17 -24.05
C LEU A 197 -32.52 -4.94 -25.13
N GLN A 198 -32.16 -4.64 -26.38
CA GLN A 198 -32.56 -5.40 -27.56
C GLN A 198 -31.34 -6.09 -28.16
N PHE A 199 -31.56 -7.13 -28.97
CA PHE A 199 -30.46 -7.84 -29.64
C PHE A 199 -29.57 -6.90 -30.48
N ARG A 200 -30.16 -5.90 -31.14
CA ARG A 200 -29.43 -4.88 -31.91
C ARG A 200 -28.38 -4.13 -31.09
N SER A 201 -28.55 -3.99 -29.78
CA SER A 201 -27.58 -3.31 -28.92
C SER A 201 -26.24 -4.06 -28.84
N LEU A 202 -26.23 -5.37 -29.11
CA LEU A 202 -25.02 -6.18 -29.14
C LEU A 202 -24.24 -6.05 -30.46
N VAL A 203 -24.87 -5.52 -31.52
CA VAL A 203 -24.32 -5.53 -32.88
C VAL A 203 -23.14 -4.58 -32.98
N ASN A 204 -22.00 -5.11 -33.44
CA ASN A 204 -20.73 -4.40 -33.63
C ASN A 204 -20.09 -3.80 -32.37
N GLU A 205 -20.78 -3.84 -31.23
CA GLU A 205 -20.23 -3.56 -29.90
C GLU A 205 -19.69 -4.85 -29.27
N VAL A 206 -20.56 -5.85 -29.09
CA VAL A 206 -20.22 -7.10 -28.43
C VAL A 206 -19.99 -8.19 -29.48
N TYR A 207 -20.91 -8.43 -30.40
CA TYR A 207 -20.77 -9.46 -31.44
C TYR A 207 -20.96 -8.89 -32.86
N PRO A 208 -20.36 -9.51 -33.89
CA PRO A 208 -20.69 -9.19 -35.28
C PRO A 208 -22.17 -9.42 -35.57
N GLU A 209 -22.77 -8.60 -36.42
CA GLU A 209 -24.20 -8.65 -36.76
C GLU A 209 -24.70 -10.07 -37.11
N LYS A 210 -23.92 -10.81 -37.90
CA LYS A 210 -24.25 -12.19 -38.30
C LYS A 210 -24.41 -13.12 -37.08
N ARG A 211 -23.55 -12.98 -36.08
CA ARG A 211 -23.61 -13.79 -34.86
C ARG A 211 -24.79 -13.38 -34.00
N VAL A 212 -25.08 -12.09 -33.86
CA VAL A 212 -26.26 -11.60 -33.13
C VAL A 212 -27.55 -12.11 -33.78
N LYS A 213 -27.66 -12.12 -35.11
CA LYS A 213 -28.81 -12.70 -35.82
C LYS A 213 -29.00 -14.18 -35.51
N GLN A 214 -27.91 -14.95 -35.46
CA GLN A 214 -27.97 -16.36 -35.07
C GLN A 214 -28.44 -16.55 -33.63
N ILE A 215 -28.00 -15.68 -32.71
CA ILE A 215 -28.40 -15.70 -31.31
C ILE A 215 -29.86 -15.28 -31.15
N ALA A 216 -30.32 -14.24 -31.85
CA ALA A 216 -31.71 -13.82 -31.81
C ALA A 216 -32.63 -14.93 -32.37
N ALA A 217 -32.24 -15.56 -33.47
CA ALA A 217 -33.01 -16.63 -34.10
C ALA A 217 -33.08 -17.93 -33.29
N SER A 218 -32.27 -18.10 -32.23
CA SER A 218 -32.37 -19.26 -31.34
C SER A 218 -33.51 -19.15 -30.32
N TYR A 219 -34.15 -17.98 -30.23
CA TYR A 219 -35.29 -17.76 -29.35
C TYR A 219 -36.59 -17.74 -30.16
N ASP A 220 -37.60 -18.43 -29.63
CA ASP A 220 -38.96 -18.33 -30.12
C ASP A 220 -39.65 -17.14 -29.43
N ILE A 221 -40.02 -16.14 -30.24
CA ILE A 221 -40.70 -14.92 -29.80
C ILE A 221 -42.14 -14.98 -30.26
N GLU A 222 -43.07 -14.72 -29.34
CA GLU A 222 -44.49 -14.52 -29.67
C GLU A 222 -44.68 -13.17 -30.38
N ASP A 223 -45.33 -13.19 -31.53
CA ASP A 223 -45.66 -12.04 -32.36
C ASP A 223 -47.10 -12.14 -32.89
N GLY A 224 -47.61 -11.08 -33.50
CA GLY A 224 -48.94 -11.04 -34.09
C GLY A 224 -49.83 -9.92 -33.51
N PRO A 225 -51.15 -10.00 -33.75
CA PRO A 225 -51.88 -11.12 -34.33
C PRO A 225 -51.71 -11.27 -35.86
N ASP A 226 -51.94 -12.47 -36.38
CA ASP A 226 -52.00 -12.77 -37.82
C ASP A 226 -53.33 -12.29 -38.47
N ASP A 227 -53.52 -12.57 -39.77
CA ASP A 227 -54.73 -12.20 -40.52
C ASP A 227 -56.04 -12.82 -39.95
N LYS A 228 -55.94 -13.78 -39.02
CA LYS A 228 -57.07 -14.42 -38.32
C LYS A 228 -57.25 -13.92 -36.90
N GLY A 229 -56.39 -13.02 -36.40
CA GLY A 229 -56.44 -12.54 -35.02
C GLY A 229 -55.70 -13.44 -34.02
N GLU A 230 -54.94 -14.44 -34.47
CA GLU A 230 -54.20 -15.37 -33.60
C GLU A 230 -52.74 -14.94 -33.43
N MET A 231 -52.21 -15.04 -32.20
CA MET A 231 -50.78 -14.83 -31.95
C MET A 231 -49.99 -16.04 -32.47
N PHE A 232 -48.80 -15.82 -33.02
CA PHE A 232 -47.93 -16.88 -33.54
C PHE A 232 -46.50 -16.73 -33.03
N THR A 233 -45.74 -17.82 -33.01
CA THR A 233 -44.32 -17.80 -32.64
C THR A 233 -43.44 -17.68 -33.86
N ARG A 234 -42.42 -16.81 -33.80
CA ARG A 234 -41.38 -16.69 -34.84
C ARG A 234 -39.99 -16.68 -34.23
N PRO A 235 -38.95 -17.03 -35.00
CA PRO A 235 -37.57 -16.79 -34.56
C PRO A 235 -37.34 -15.29 -34.29
N GLY A 236 -36.55 -15.01 -33.26
CA GLY A 236 -36.19 -13.65 -32.88
C GLY A 236 -35.40 -12.91 -33.96
N ILE A 237 -35.61 -11.60 -34.03
CA ILE A 237 -34.91 -10.66 -34.92
C ILE A 237 -34.13 -9.62 -34.09
N LEU A 238 -33.27 -8.83 -34.75
CA LEU A 238 -32.41 -7.88 -34.05
C LEU A 238 -33.17 -6.80 -33.26
N THR A 239 -34.38 -6.45 -33.67
CA THR A 239 -35.19 -5.43 -32.99
C THR A 239 -35.91 -5.92 -31.75
N ASP A 240 -35.97 -7.24 -31.54
CA ASP A 240 -36.63 -7.81 -30.37
C ASP A 240 -35.81 -7.55 -29.10
N SER A 241 -36.53 -7.38 -27.99
CA SER A 241 -35.95 -7.40 -26.64
C SER A 241 -35.50 -8.80 -26.27
N PHE A 242 -34.66 -8.91 -25.24
CA PHE A 242 -34.37 -10.23 -24.67
C PHE A 242 -35.65 -10.87 -24.10
N PRO A 243 -35.86 -12.18 -24.32
CA PRO A 243 -37.05 -12.88 -23.82
C PRO A 243 -37.18 -12.75 -22.30
N LYS A 244 -38.40 -12.51 -21.83
CA LYS A 244 -38.70 -12.45 -20.40
C LYS A 244 -38.82 -13.86 -19.85
N PRO A 245 -38.20 -14.18 -18.69
CA PRO A 245 -38.32 -15.50 -18.07
C PRO A 245 -39.74 -15.76 -17.52
N TYR A 246 -40.46 -14.70 -17.17
CA TYR A 246 -41.80 -14.77 -16.61
C TYR A 246 -42.74 -13.78 -17.32
N PRO A 247 -44.03 -14.11 -17.48
CA PRO A 247 -44.99 -13.23 -18.14
C PRO A 247 -45.36 -12.00 -17.29
N ASN A 248 -45.31 -12.12 -15.96
CA ASN A 248 -45.60 -11.06 -15.01
C ASN A 248 -44.89 -11.30 -13.66
N GLU A 249 -44.91 -10.29 -12.79
CA GLU A 249 -44.25 -10.34 -11.48
C GLU A 249 -44.84 -11.42 -10.56
N GLU A 250 -46.16 -11.65 -10.59
CA GLU A 250 -46.80 -12.66 -9.74
C GLU A 250 -46.36 -14.08 -10.11
N ALA A 251 -46.21 -14.37 -11.40
CA ALA A 251 -45.64 -15.63 -11.88
C ALA A 251 -44.18 -15.79 -11.43
N ALA A 252 -43.40 -14.71 -11.46
CA ALA A 252 -42.02 -14.71 -10.99
C ALA A 252 -41.93 -14.98 -9.47
N ARG A 253 -42.79 -14.35 -8.66
CA ARG A 253 -42.88 -14.58 -7.21
C ARG A 253 -43.29 -16.00 -6.90
N TYR A 254 -44.31 -16.51 -7.60
CA TYR A 254 -44.79 -17.87 -7.40
C TYR A 254 -43.70 -18.91 -7.67
N ALA A 255 -42.94 -18.75 -8.75
CA ALA A 255 -41.84 -19.65 -9.11
C ALA A 255 -40.64 -19.59 -8.13
N ASN A 256 -40.43 -18.46 -7.44
CA ASN A 256 -39.24 -18.20 -6.62
C ASN A 256 -39.56 -18.00 -5.12
N GLY A 257 -40.56 -18.71 -4.59
CA GLY A 257 -40.85 -18.73 -3.15
C GLY A 257 -41.30 -17.39 -2.57
N GLY A 258 -41.98 -16.56 -3.37
CA GLY A 258 -42.53 -15.26 -2.99
C GLY A 258 -41.65 -14.04 -3.35
N ALA A 259 -40.39 -14.27 -3.75
CA ALA A 259 -39.47 -13.22 -4.16
C ALA A 259 -39.49 -13.03 -5.68
N ALA A 260 -39.58 -11.79 -6.18
CA ALA A 260 -39.43 -11.50 -7.60
C ALA A 260 -37.96 -11.19 -7.92
N PRO A 261 -37.30 -11.93 -8.84
CA PRO A 261 -35.97 -11.56 -9.30
C PRO A 261 -35.99 -10.17 -9.97
N PRO A 262 -35.10 -9.24 -9.60
CA PRO A 262 -35.07 -7.92 -10.22
C PRO A 262 -34.60 -7.97 -11.67
N ASP A 263 -35.08 -7.03 -12.47
CA ASP A 263 -34.55 -6.77 -13.81
C ASP A 263 -33.07 -6.34 -13.74
N LEU A 264 -32.24 -6.91 -14.62
CA LEU A 264 -30.80 -6.70 -14.60
C LEU A 264 -30.31 -5.60 -15.53
N SER A 265 -31.18 -4.91 -16.27
CA SER A 265 -30.76 -3.93 -17.28
C SER A 265 -29.93 -2.80 -16.69
N VAL A 266 -30.26 -2.35 -15.47
CA VAL A 266 -29.61 -1.22 -14.78
C VAL A 266 -29.14 -1.58 -13.37
N ILE A 267 -28.97 -2.86 -13.07
CA ILE A 267 -28.76 -3.31 -11.68
C ILE A 267 -27.45 -2.80 -11.06
N THR A 268 -26.43 -2.58 -11.88
CA THR A 268 -25.12 -2.05 -11.47
C THR A 268 -25.16 -0.57 -11.11
N THR A 269 -26.13 0.20 -11.62
CA THR A 269 -26.35 1.60 -11.23
C THR A 269 -27.45 1.74 -10.18
N ALA A 270 -28.37 0.78 -10.09
CA ALA A 270 -29.47 0.74 -9.13
C ALA A 270 -29.08 0.21 -7.73
N ARG A 271 -27.80 -0.11 -7.50
CA ARG A 271 -27.29 -0.59 -6.21
C ARG A 271 -26.09 0.25 -5.77
N HIS A 272 -26.01 0.52 -4.46
CA HIS A 272 -24.82 1.14 -3.87
C HIS A 272 -23.58 0.28 -4.12
N ASN A 273 -22.44 0.93 -4.33
CA ASN A 273 -21.17 0.31 -4.73
C ASN A 273 -21.18 -0.41 -6.10
N GLY A 274 -22.31 -0.42 -6.79
CA GLY A 274 -22.50 -0.89 -8.15
C GLY A 274 -21.84 -2.23 -8.49
N PRO A 275 -20.88 -2.28 -9.44
CA PRO A 275 -20.26 -3.53 -9.87
C PRO A 275 -19.53 -4.27 -8.74
N ASP A 276 -18.96 -3.57 -7.76
CA ASP A 276 -18.29 -4.21 -6.62
C ASP A 276 -19.28 -4.96 -5.73
N TYR A 277 -20.48 -4.41 -5.57
CA TYR A 277 -21.57 -5.07 -4.85
C TYR A 277 -22.03 -6.32 -5.57
N ILE A 278 -22.29 -6.25 -6.88
CA ILE A 278 -22.76 -7.41 -7.64
C ILE A 278 -21.69 -8.51 -7.65
N PHE A 279 -20.41 -8.17 -7.83
CA PHE A 279 -19.33 -9.15 -7.77
C PHE A 279 -19.23 -9.83 -6.41
N SER A 280 -19.29 -9.05 -5.32
CA SER A 280 -19.24 -9.60 -3.95
C SER A 280 -20.49 -10.43 -3.63
N LEU A 281 -21.65 -10.01 -4.11
CA LEU A 281 -22.90 -10.74 -3.95
C LEU A 281 -22.81 -12.12 -4.61
N LEU A 282 -22.28 -12.19 -5.84
CA LEU A 282 -22.18 -13.46 -6.57
C LEU A 282 -21.12 -14.41 -6.00
N THR A 283 -20.06 -13.90 -5.40
CA THR A 283 -18.90 -14.70 -4.97
C THR A 283 -18.88 -15.04 -3.48
N CYS A 284 -19.66 -14.35 -2.63
CA CYS A 284 -19.56 -14.48 -1.17
C CYS A 284 -20.80 -15.10 -0.51
N TYR A 285 -21.37 -16.12 -1.16
CA TYR A 285 -22.26 -17.08 -0.51
C TYR A 285 -21.44 -17.96 0.46
N ARG A 286 -21.97 -18.17 1.67
CA ARG A 286 -21.33 -19.01 2.69
C ARG A 286 -22.38 -19.56 3.65
N ASP A 287 -21.97 -20.52 4.46
CA ASP A 287 -22.80 -21.00 5.57
C ASP A 287 -23.06 -19.87 6.58
N PRO A 288 -24.28 -19.81 7.16
CA PRO A 288 -24.61 -18.80 8.15
C PRO A 288 -23.69 -18.92 9.37
N PRO A 289 -23.15 -17.80 9.88
CA PRO A 289 -22.34 -17.83 11.08
C PRO A 289 -23.17 -18.25 12.30
N GLU A 290 -22.50 -18.70 13.36
CA GLU A 290 -23.16 -19.11 14.60
C GLU A 290 -24.12 -18.03 15.12
N GLY A 291 -25.35 -18.44 15.45
CA GLY A 291 -26.40 -17.54 15.93
C GLY A 291 -27.35 -17.00 14.84
N VAL A 292 -27.02 -17.14 13.55
CA VAL A 292 -27.92 -16.73 12.45
C VAL A 292 -28.75 -17.93 11.99
N VAL A 293 -30.06 -17.88 12.25
CA VAL A 293 -31.02 -18.90 11.79
C VAL A 293 -31.79 -18.36 10.58
N LEU A 294 -31.62 -19.00 9.43
CA LEU A 294 -32.34 -18.67 8.20
C LEU A 294 -33.71 -19.34 8.15
N ARG A 295 -34.67 -18.69 7.49
CA ARG A 295 -35.94 -19.34 7.15
C ARG A 295 -35.71 -20.35 6.01
N PRO A 296 -36.53 -21.41 5.92
CA PRO A 296 -36.46 -22.35 4.80
C PRO A 296 -36.57 -21.63 3.46
N GLY A 297 -35.70 -21.99 2.49
CA GLY A 297 -35.66 -21.38 1.16
C GLY A 297 -34.83 -20.09 1.07
N LEU A 298 -34.23 -19.62 2.16
CA LEU A 298 -33.29 -18.50 2.16
C LEU A 298 -31.85 -18.99 2.30
N TYR A 299 -30.93 -18.24 1.69
CA TYR A 299 -29.50 -18.50 1.66
C TYR A 299 -28.75 -17.37 2.35
N TYR A 300 -27.63 -17.69 2.98
CA TYR A 300 -26.81 -16.66 3.64
C TYR A 300 -25.81 -16.06 2.64
N ASN A 301 -25.81 -14.73 2.56
CA ASN A 301 -24.83 -13.98 1.79
C ASN A 301 -24.29 -12.83 2.64
N THR A 302 -22.96 -12.69 2.65
CA THR A 302 -22.29 -11.72 3.52
C THR A 302 -22.63 -10.27 3.15
N TYR A 303 -22.88 -9.97 1.88
CA TYR A 303 -23.04 -8.60 1.38
C TYR A 303 -24.51 -8.20 1.15
N PHE A 304 -25.43 -9.15 1.15
CA PHE A 304 -26.85 -8.83 1.06
C PHE A 304 -27.34 -8.18 2.35
N ALA A 305 -28.17 -7.14 2.24
CA ALA A 305 -28.70 -6.46 3.41
C ALA A 305 -29.51 -7.43 4.31
N GLY A 306 -29.14 -7.51 5.59
CA GLY A 306 -29.73 -8.48 6.53
C GLY A 306 -29.22 -9.92 6.39
N GLY A 307 -28.24 -10.18 5.51
CA GLY A 307 -27.54 -11.46 5.38
C GLY A 307 -28.33 -12.62 4.75
N SER A 308 -29.66 -12.47 4.61
CA SER A 308 -30.56 -13.53 4.17
C SER A 308 -31.17 -13.20 2.81
N ILE A 309 -30.81 -13.93 1.76
CA ILE A 309 -31.26 -13.72 0.38
C ILE A 309 -32.07 -14.91 -0.14
N SER A 310 -33.12 -14.66 -0.95
CA SER A 310 -33.93 -15.71 -1.58
C SER A 310 -33.30 -16.32 -2.84
N MET A 311 -32.15 -15.80 -3.28
CA MET A 311 -31.44 -16.27 -4.46
C MET A 311 -30.49 -17.41 -4.07
N PRO A 312 -30.59 -18.61 -4.66
CA PRO A 312 -29.59 -19.65 -4.48
C PRO A 312 -28.24 -19.20 -5.06
N PRO A 313 -27.10 -19.78 -4.62
CA PRO A 313 -25.80 -19.49 -5.21
C PRO A 313 -25.84 -19.81 -6.72
N PRO A 314 -25.77 -18.79 -7.60
CA PRO A 314 -26.11 -18.99 -9.01
C PRO A 314 -24.96 -19.50 -9.86
N LEU A 315 -23.73 -19.50 -9.32
CA LEU A 315 -22.51 -19.85 -10.05
C LEU A 315 -21.80 -21.01 -9.35
N GLN A 316 -21.30 -21.96 -10.13
CA GLN A 316 -20.45 -23.07 -9.69
C GLN A 316 -19.26 -23.21 -10.64
N ASP A 317 -18.14 -23.75 -10.18
CA ASP A 317 -16.97 -23.93 -11.04
C ASP A 317 -17.29 -24.85 -12.22
N ASP A 318 -16.82 -24.47 -13.41
CA ASP A 318 -17.00 -25.19 -14.68
C ASP A 318 -18.47 -25.42 -15.11
N MET A 319 -19.37 -24.52 -14.69
CA MET A 319 -20.81 -24.60 -15.02
C MET A 319 -21.12 -24.34 -16.51
N ILE A 320 -20.28 -23.58 -17.20
CA ILE A 320 -20.36 -23.34 -18.65
C ILE A 320 -18.97 -23.44 -19.28
N GLU A 321 -18.91 -23.64 -20.59
CA GLU A 321 -17.66 -23.56 -21.36
C GLU A 321 -17.64 -22.25 -22.17
N TYR A 322 -16.59 -21.45 -22.00
CA TYR A 322 -16.40 -20.23 -22.79
C TYR A 322 -15.94 -20.55 -24.21
N GLU A 323 -16.45 -19.80 -25.19
CA GLU A 323 -16.08 -19.97 -26.61
C GLU A 323 -14.57 -19.77 -26.87
N ASP A 324 -13.89 -18.99 -26.03
CA ASP A 324 -12.45 -18.68 -26.16
C ASP A 324 -11.52 -19.60 -25.34
N GLY A 325 -12.09 -20.59 -24.64
CA GLY A 325 -11.33 -21.54 -23.81
C GLY A 325 -10.80 -20.98 -22.49
N THR A 326 -11.25 -19.80 -22.05
CA THR A 326 -10.89 -19.28 -20.73
C THR A 326 -11.41 -20.22 -19.62
N PRO A 327 -10.65 -20.47 -18.53
CA PRO A 327 -11.15 -21.27 -17.41
C PRO A 327 -12.40 -20.66 -16.77
N CYS A 328 -13.41 -21.50 -16.51
CA CYS A 328 -14.73 -21.07 -16.07
C CYS A 328 -14.92 -21.21 -14.56
N ASN A 329 -14.10 -20.50 -13.79
CA ASN A 329 -14.23 -20.47 -12.33
C ASN A 329 -15.34 -19.50 -11.90
N VAL A 330 -15.91 -19.69 -10.71
CA VAL A 330 -16.96 -18.79 -10.15
C VAL A 330 -16.57 -17.32 -10.19
N SER A 331 -15.34 -16.99 -9.80
CA SER A 331 -14.85 -15.61 -9.80
C SER A 331 -14.68 -15.04 -11.20
N GLN A 332 -14.33 -15.88 -12.19
CA GLN A 332 -14.19 -15.47 -13.58
C GLN A 332 -15.56 -15.19 -14.20
N MET A 333 -16.53 -16.08 -13.99
CA MET A 333 -17.93 -15.86 -14.40
C MET A 333 -18.54 -14.63 -13.74
N ALA A 334 -18.33 -14.45 -12.43
CA ALA A 334 -18.80 -13.27 -11.71
C ALA A 334 -18.19 -11.98 -12.26
N LYS A 335 -16.88 -11.99 -12.59
CA LYS A 335 -16.21 -10.84 -13.21
C LYS A 335 -16.82 -10.52 -14.58
N ASP A 336 -16.98 -11.54 -15.43
CA ASP A 336 -17.44 -11.36 -16.80
C ASP A 336 -18.91 -10.90 -16.84
N VAL A 337 -19.79 -11.53 -16.05
CA VAL A 337 -21.20 -11.10 -15.99
C VAL A 337 -21.32 -9.69 -15.41
N VAL A 338 -20.51 -9.29 -14.42
CA VAL A 338 -20.52 -7.92 -13.91
C VAL A 338 -20.03 -6.93 -14.96
N ASN A 339 -19.02 -7.27 -15.77
CA ASN A 339 -18.59 -6.46 -16.90
C ASN A 339 -19.73 -6.28 -17.92
N PHE A 340 -20.45 -7.36 -18.25
CA PHE A 340 -21.61 -7.30 -19.13
C PHE A 340 -22.76 -6.46 -18.55
N LEU A 341 -23.12 -6.66 -17.28
CA LEU A 341 -24.17 -5.88 -16.60
C LEU A 341 -23.81 -4.40 -16.45
N THR A 342 -22.51 -4.08 -16.34
CA THR A 342 -22.06 -2.68 -16.33
C THR A 342 -22.19 -2.07 -17.73
N TRP A 343 -21.79 -2.80 -18.78
CA TRP A 343 -21.99 -2.37 -20.16
C TRP A 343 -23.48 -2.21 -20.50
N ALA A 344 -24.33 -3.14 -20.05
CA ALA A 344 -25.77 -3.10 -20.26
C ALA A 344 -26.42 -1.88 -19.58
N ALA A 345 -26.00 -1.55 -18.36
CA ALA A 345 -26.50 -0.38 -17.64
C ALA A 345 -26.00 0.95 -18.22
N GLU A 346 -24.84 0.95 -18.88
CA GLU A 346 -24.25 2.15 -19.46
C GLU A 346 -23.62 1.89 -20.84
N PRO A 347 -24.44 1.71 -21.91
CA PRO A 347 -23.93 1.38 -23.23
C PRO A 347 -23.10 2.51 -23.87
N THR A 348 -23.29 3.76 -23.41
CA THR A 348 -22.54 4.93 -23.89
C THR A 348 -21.27 5.22 -23.07
N HIS A 349 -20.86 4.32 -22.18
CA HIS A 349 -19.70 4.50 -21.30
C HIS A 349 -18.42 4.88 -22.06
N ASP A 350 -18.11 4.16 -23.14
CA ASP A 350 -16.88 4.34 -23.91
C ASP A 350 -16.89 5.67 -24.66
N GLU A 351 -18.01 6.01 -25.30
CA GLU A 351 -18.21 7.30 -25.98
C GLU A 351 -18.18 8.47 -24.99
N ARG A 352 -18.79 8.31 -23.81
CA ARG A 352 -18.81 9.31 -22.74
C ARG A 352 -17.39 9.60 -22.26
N LYS A 353 -16.57 8.58 -22.03
CA LYS A 353 -15.17 8.75 -21.61
C LYS A 353 -14.31 9.37 -22.69
N LEU A 354 -14.45 8.92 -23.94
CA LEU A 354 -13.72 9.51 -25.06
C LEU A 354 -14.08 10.99 -25.25
N THR A 355 -15.37 11.32 -25.20
CA THR A 355 -15.85 12.70 -25.30
C THR A 355 -15.40 13.53 -24.11
N GLY A 356 -15.46 12.99 -22.90
CA GLY A 356 -14.93 13.62 -21.69
C GLY A 356 -13.44 13.93 -21.80
N LEU A 357 -12.63 12.99 -22.31
CA LEU A 357 -11.21 13.21 -22.55
C LEU A 357 -10.97 14.32 -23.58
N LYS A 358 -11.70 14.32 -24.70
CA LYS A 358 -11.63 15.40 -25.70
C LYS A 358 -11.98 16.76 -25.10
N LEU A 359 -13.06 16.84 -24.32
CA LEU A 359 -13.50 18.06 -23.66
C LEU A 359 -12.49 18.58 -22.63
N VAL A 360 -11.98 17.72 -21.75
CA VAL A 360 -10.98 18.10 -20.74
C VAL A 360 -9.67 18.53 -21.40
N SER A 361 -9.22 17.82 -22.44
CA SER A 361 -8.01 18.17 -23.19
C SER A 361 -8.18 19.51 -23.91
N GLY A 362 -9.31 19.73 -24.56
CA GLY A 362 -9.63 21.00 -25.22
C GLY A 362 -9.74 22.16 -24.24
N ALA A 363 -10.41 21.95 -23.10
CA ALA A 363 -10.51 22.93 -22.03
C ALA A 363 -9.15 23.27 -21.42
N PHE A 364 -8.26 22.29 -21.27
CA PHE A 364 -6.89 22.52 -20.80
C PHE A 364 -6.09 23.39 -21.78
N VAL A 365 -6.14 23.11 -23.08
CA VAL A 365 -5.49 23.95 -24.10
C VAL A 365 -6.07 25.36 -24.10
N ALA A 366 -7.41 25.49 -24.05
CA ALA A 366 -8.07 26.79 -23.97
C ALA A 366 -7.66 27.56 -22.71
N MET A 367 -7.59 26.91 -21.55
CA MET A 367 -7.14 27.51 -20.29
C MET A 367 -5.71 28.06 -20.40
N VAL A 368 -4.79 27.30 -21.00
CA VAL A 368 -3.40 27.73 -21.20
C VAL A 368 -3.36 28.96 -22.11
N LEU A 369 -4.05 28.92 -23.26
CA LEU A 369 -4.12 30.05 -24.20
C LEU A 369 -4.73 31.30 -23.55
N MET A 370 -5.82 31.15 -22.81
CA MET A 370 -6.47 32.25 -22.09
C MET A 370 -5.57 32.83 -21.00
N THR A 371 -4.81 31.99 -20.30
CA THR A 371 -3.85 32.44 -19.29
C THR A 371 -2.70 33.22 -19.92
N VAL A 372 -2.16 32.76 -21.06
CA VAL A 372 -1.13 33.48 -21.82
C VAL A 372 -1.67 34.81 -22.33
N TRP A 373 -2.87 34.80 -22.92
CA TRP A 373 -3.56 36.01 -23.39
C TRP A 373 -3.78 37.02 -22.27
N GLN A 374 -4.34 36.56 -21.14
CA GLN A 374 -4.54 37.41 -19.96
C GLN A 374 -3.22 38.00 -19.48
N ARG A 375 -2.16 37.19 -19.34
CA ARG A 375 -0.84 37.67 -18.93
C ARG A 375 -0.25 38.68 -19.91
N PHE A 376 -0.41 38.47 -21.22
CA PHE A 376 0.08 39.38 -22.24
C PHE A 376 -0.54 40.78 -22.15
N PHE A 377 -1.82 40.89 -21.81
CA PHE A 377 -2.46 42.20 -21.60
C PHE A 377 -2.22 42.75 -20.18
N TRP A 378 -2.16 41.88 -19.18
CA TRP A 378 -1.99 42.30 -17.78
C TRP A 378 -0.58 42.74 -17.44
N THR A 379 0.43 42.37 -18.25
CA THR A 379 1.82 42.85 -18.07
C THR A 379 1.89 44.36 -18.05
N ILE A 380 1.13 45.08 -18.88
CA ILE A 380 1.09 46.55 -18.89
C ILE A 380 0.75 47.10 -17.50
N TYR A 381 -0.27 46.54 -16.86
CA TYR A 381 -0.68 46.96 -15.51
C TYR A 381 0.25 46.43 -14.42
N ALA A 382 0.75 45.21 -14.56
CA ALA A 382 1.61 44.57 -13.58
C ALA A 382 3.01 45.21 -13.52
N THR A 383 3.56 45.67 -14.65
CA THR A 383 4.88 46.30 -14.74
C THR A 383 4.84 47.83 -14.66
N ARG A 384 3.65 48.44 -14.51
CA ARG A 384 3.54 49.90 -14.40
C ARG A 384 4.35 50.39 -13.20
N ARG A 385 5.14 51.44 -13.41
CA ARG A 385 5.79 52.18 -12.31
C ARG A 385 5.01 53.46 -12.07
N ILE A 386 4.74 53.76 -10.82
CA ILE A 386 4.01 54.96 -10.41
C ILE A 386 5.01 55.83 -9.66
N ASP A 387 5.38 56.95 -10.27
CA ASP A 387 6.20 57.97 -9.64
C ASP A 387 5.30 59.07 -9.09
N PHE A 388 5.38 59.30 -7.77
CA PHE A 388 4.65 60.38 -7.12
C PHE A 388 5.44 61.68 -7.25
N GLY A 389 5.03 62.53 -8.19
CA GLY A 389 5.57 63.89 -8.32
C GLY A 389 5.18 64.77 -7.13
N LYS A 390 6.04 65.71 -6.75
CA LYS A 390 5.68 66.75 -5.77
C LYS A 390 4.60 67.65 -6.38
N ILE A 391 3.43 67.69 -5.73
CA ILE A 391 2.35 68.61 -6.08
C ILE A 391 2.86 70.03 -5.81
N LYS A 392 2.85 70.89 -6.84
CA LYS A 392 3.48 72.21 -6.78
C LYS A 392 2.67 73.26 -5.99
N TYR A 393 1.57 72.86 -5.35
CA TYR A 393 0.61 73.76 -4.70
C TYR A 393 -0.11 73.13 -3.49
N LEU A 394 0.67 72.67 -2.52
CA LEU A 394 0.30 72.53 -1.10
C LEU A 394 1.49 73.06 -0.29
#